data_AF-A0AAW7YSH8-F1
#
_entry.id   AF-A0AAW7YSH8-F1
#
_cell.length_a   1.000
_cell.length_b   1.000
_cell.length_c   1.000
_cell.angle_alpha   90.00
_cell.angle_beta   90.00
_cell.angle_gamma   90.00
#
_symmetry.space_group_name_H-M   'P 1'
#
loop_
_entity.id
_entity.type
_entity.pdbx_description
1 polymer ?
#
loop_
_entity_poly.entity_id
_entity_poly.type
_entity_poly.pdbx_seq_one_letter_code
_entity_poly.pdbx_strand_id
1 'polypeptide(L)'
;VEVSQGTVREALLLLQEEGLVHRQPHRGTTVSDCRAEDAEELIRLRHDIECRGVKRAIAREGGALVDRMAAHLKEMQAAADAGDEYLLSVHD
;
A
#
# COMPACT_ATOMS: atom_id res chain seq x y z
N VAL A 1 21.19 -3.07 4.63
CA VAL A 1 21.41 -2.08 3.56
C VAL A 1 22.25 -0.95 4.13
N GLU A 2 23.45 -0.70 3.62
CA GLU A 2 24.19 0.52 3.99
C GLU A 2 23.63 1.69 3.16
N VAL A 3 22.96 2.62 3.84
CA VAL A 3 22.39 3.83 3.24
C VAL A 3 22.93 5.04 4.01
N SER A 4 23.19 6.15 3.32
CA SER A 4 23.69 7.37 3.97
C SER A 4 22.65 7.96 4.94
N GLN A 5 23.12 8.59 6.02
CA GLN A 5 22.24 9.28 6.99
C GLN A 5 21.43 10.41 6.35
N GLY A 6 21.98 11.08 5.33
CA GLY A 6 21.29 12.12 4.56
C GLY A 6 20.07 11.57 3.83
N THR A 7 20.23 10.44 3.12
CA THR A 7 19.15 9.76 2.40
C THR A 7 18.04 9.28 3.33
N VAL A 8 18.40 8.71 4.49
CA VAL A 8 17.40 8.30 5.50
C VAL A 8 16.62 9.51 6.00
N ARG A 9 17.30 10.65 6.25
CA ARG A 9 16.64 11.88 6.68
C ARG A 9 15.67 12.42 5.62
N GLU A 10 16.06 12.41 4.35
CA GLU A 10 15.19 12.83 3.24
C GLU A 10 13.94 11.95 3.13
N ALA A 11 14.10 10.63 3.20
CA ALA A 11 12.98 9.69 3.19
C ALA A 11 12.02 9.94 4.36
N LEU A 12 12.54 10.15 5.58
CA LEU A 12 11.69 10.44 6.74
C LEU A 12 10.98 11.81 6.66
N LEU A 13 11.53 12.78 5.92
CA LEU A 13 10.86 14.05 5.67
C LEU A 13 9.70 13.89 4.68
N LEU A 14 9.89 13.11 3.61
CA LEU A 14 8.83 12.80 2.65
C LEU A 14 7.69 12.04 3.33
N LEU A 15 8.02 11.00 4.10
CA LEU A 15 7.01 10.24 4.86
C LEU A 15 6.26 11.13 5.86
N GLN A 16 6.91 12.15 6.44
CA GLN A 16 6.27 13.09 7.34
C GLN A 16 5.31 14.02 6.58
N GLU A 17 5.68 14.49 5.39
CA GLU A 17 4.82 15.29 4.52
C GLU A 17 3.58 14.51 4.07
N GLU A 18 3.74 13.22 3.81
CA GLU A 18 2.64 12.29 3.49
C GLU A 18 1.81 11.88 4.72
N GLY A 19 2.20 12.29 5.92
CA GLY A 19 1.49 11.96 7.17
C GLY A 19 1.65 10.51 7.63
N LEU A 20 2.65 9.79 7.11
CA LEU A 20 2.93 8.39 7.45
C LEU A 20 3.79 8.25 8.72
N VAL A 21 4.49 9.33 9.10
CA VAL A 21 5.29 9.38 10.31
C VAL A 21 5.17 10.72 11.03
N HIS A 22 5.40 10.70 12.34
CA HIS A 22 5.48 11.89 13.19
C HIS A 22 6.90 12.08 13.71
N ARG A 23 7.47 13.24 13.42
CA ARG A 23 8.81 13.61 13.91
C ARG A 23 8.70 14.45 15.17
N GLN A 24 9.37 14.01 16.22
CA GLN A 24 9.43 14.71 17.50
C GLN A 24 10.84 15.27 17.73
N PRO A 25 10.99 16.59 18.00
CA PRO A 25 12.28 17.18 18.34
C PRO A 25 12.97 16.40 19.46
N HIS A 26 14.23 16.03 19.26
CA HIS A 26 15.06 15.28 20.22
C HIS A 26 14.53 13.88 20.61
N ARG A 27 13.46 13.38 19.98
CA ARG A 27 12.84 12.08 20.28
C ARG A 27 12.79 11.13 19.08
N GLY A 28 13.16 11.60 17.89
CA GLY A 28 13.21 10.79 16.68
C GLY A 28 11.91 10.84 15.89
N THR A 29 11.60 9.76 15.18
CA THR A 29 10.44 9.65 14.29
C THR A 29 9.66 8.38 14.65
N THR A 30 8.33 8.49 14.73
CA THR A 30 7.41 7.37 14.98
C THR A 30 6.46 7.20 13.81
N VAL A 31 6.01 5.98 13.54
CA VAL A 31 4.95 5.72 12.55
C VAL A 31 3.63 6.33 13.06
N SER A 32 2.81 6.83 12.15
CA SER A 32 1.48 7.34 12.47
C SER A 32 0.52 6.22 12.88
N ASP A 33 -0.47 6.57 13.70
CA ASP A 33 -1.47 5.60 14.14
C ASP A 33 -2.32 5.11 12.96
N CYS A 34 -2.68 3.83 12.95
CA CYS A 34 -3.58 3.23 11.98
C CYS A 34 -4.91 2.91 12.67
N ARG A 35 -5.86 3.84 12.64
CA ARG A 35 -7.19 3.62 13.24
C ARG A 35 -8.08 2.88 12.24
N ALA A 36 -8.96 2.02 12.75
CA ALA A 36 -9.91 1.28 11.91
C ALA A 36 -10.79 2.22 11.07
N GLU A 37 -11.21 3.36 11.63
CA GLU A 37 -11.98 4.40 10.93
C GLU A 37 -11.24 4.95 9.69
N ASP A 38 -9.92 5.19 9.81
CA ASP A 38 -9.10 5.70 8.71
C ASP A 38 -8.96 4.64 7.60
N ALA A 39 -8.82 3.37 7.99
CA ALA A 39 -8.78 2.25 7.04
C ALA A 39 -10.12 2.08 6.30
N GLU A 40 -11.25 2.23 6.99
CA GLU A 40 -12.58 2.17 6.38
C GLU A 40 -12.83 3.29 5.36
N GLU A 41 -12.39 4.51 5.66
CA GLU A 41 -12.46 5.63 4.71
C GLU A 41 -11.52 5.40 3.51
N LEU A 42 -10.31 4.89 3.75
CA LEU A 42 -9.36 4.57 2.68
C LEU A 42 -9.92 3.51 1.72
N ILE A 43 -10.53 2.44 2.25
CA ILE A 43 -11.17 1.38 1.45
C ILE A 43 -12.31 1.96 0.61
N ARG A 44 -13.13 2.85 1.18
CA ARG A 44 -14.20 3.53 0.43
C ARG A 44 -13.65 4.38 -0.71
N LEU A 45 -12.59 5.15 -0.46
CA LEU A 45 -11.93 5.96 -1.47
C LEU A 45 -11.33 5.10 -2.60
N ARG A 46 -10.63 4.01 -2.24
CA ARG A 46 -10.07 3.03 -3.18
C ARG A 46 -11.16 2.46 -4.07
N HIS A 47 -12.22 1.91 -3.48
CA HIS A 47 -13.36 1.35 -4.22
C HIS A 47 -13.90 2.33 -5.25
N ASP A 48 -14.14 3.58 -4.85
CA ASP A 48 -14.65 4.63 -5.72
C ASP A 48 -13.73 4.94 -6.91
N ILE A 49 -12.42 5.04 -6.66
CA ILE A 49 -11.42 5.31 -7.70
C ILE A 49 -11.28 4.11 -8.64
N GLU A 50 -11.12 2.91 -8.08
CA GLU A 50 -10.87 1.67 -8.81
C GLU A 50 -12.06 1.29 -9.69
N CYS A 51 -13.29 1.34 -9.16
CA CYS A 51 -14.49 1.04 -9.95
C CYS A 51 -14.70 2.02 -11.10
N ARG A 52 -14.31 3.28 -10.96
CA ARG A 52 -14.31 4.25 -12.08
C ARG A 52 -13.20 3.95 -13.08
N GLY A 53 -12.06 3.46 -12.62
CA GLY A 53 -10.88 3.14 -13.44
C GLY A 53 -11.03 1.85 -14.25
N VAL A 54 -11.72 0.84 -13.71
CA VAL A 54 -11.69 -0.54 -14.23
C VAL A 54 -12.15 -0.65 -15.68
N LYS A 55 -13.21 0.08 -16.07
CA LYS A 55 -13.72 0.07 -17.46
C LYS A 55 -12.67 0.54 -18.46
N ARG A 56 -11.90 1.57 -18.09
CA ARG A 56 -10.82 2.12 -18.91
C ARG A 56 -9.62 1.19 -18.96
N ALA A 57 -9.27 0.58 -17.83
CA ALA A 57 -8.20 -0.41 -17.76
C ALA A 57 -8.51 -1.63 -18.64
N ILE A 58 -9.73 -2.19 -18.55
CA ILE A 58 -10.20 -3.29 -19.39
C ILE A 58 -10.21 -2.90 -20.87
N ALA A 59 -10.71 -1.70 -21.21
CA ALA A 59 -10.71 -1.24 -22.60
C ALA A 59 -9.29 -1.11 -23.20
N ARG A 60 -8.29 -0.78 -22.37
CA ARG A 60 -6.90 -0.62 -22.79
C ARG A 60 -6.14 -1.94 -22.88
N GLU A 61 -6.39 -2.87 -21.96
CA GLU A 61 -5.55 -4.05 -21.76
C GLU A 61 -6.26 -5.38 -22.05
N GLY A 62 -7.59 -5.39 -22.11
CA GLY A 62 -8.40 -6.55 -22.45
C GLY A 62 -8.18 -7.74 -21.51
N GLY A 63 -8.16 -8.95 -22.08
CA GLY A 63 -8.00 -10.19 -21.31
C GLY A 63 -6.68 -10.31 -20.57
N ALA A 64 -5.60 -9.68 -21.05
CA ALA A 64 -4.30 -9.74 -20.38
C ALA A 64 -4.32 -9.10 -18.98
N LEU A 65 -5.16 -8.08 -18.75
CA LEU A 65 -5.37 -7.53 -17.42
C LEU A 65 -6.06 -8.54 -16.50
N VAL A 66 -7.09 -9.22 -17.00
CA VAL A 66 -7.83 -10.24 -16.24
C VAL A 66 -6.91 -11.38 -15.82
N ASP A 67 -6.06 -11.87 -16.73
CA ASP A 67 -5.12 -12.94 -16.44
C ASP A 67 -4.12 -12.55 -15.34
N ARG A 68 -3.59 -11.31 -15.38
CA ARG A 68 -2.68 -10.81 -14.34
C ARG A 68 -3.38 -10.62 -13.00
N MET A 69 -4.60 -10.09 -12.98
CA MET A 69 -5.38 -9.94 -11.75
C MET A 69 -5.73 -11.31 -11.14
N ALA A 70 -6.06 -12.29 -11.96
CA ALA A 70 -6.31 -13.66 -11.51
C ALA A 70 -5.03 -14.32 -10.93
N ALA A 71 -3.86 -14.06 -11.53
CA ALA A 71 -2.59 -14.52 -10.99
C ALA A 71 -2.30 -13.90 -9.62
N HIS A 72 -2.44 -12.58 -9.47
CA HIS A 72 -2.26 -11.91 -8.18
C HIS A 72 -3.24 -12.41 -7.10
N LEU A 73 -4.50 -12.59 -7.44
CA LEU A 73 -5.49 -13.14 -6.49
C LEU A 73 -5.10 -14.54 -6.01
N LYS A 74 -4.53 -15.37 -6.89
CA LYS A 74 -4.03 -16.69 -6.53
C LYS A 74 -2.85 -16.61 -5.57
N GLU A 75 -1.94 -15.66 -5.75
CA GLU A 75 -0.81 -15.41 -4.85
C GLU A 75 -1.30 -14.94 -3.47
N MET A 76 -2.24 -13.99 -3.44
CA MET A 76 -2.90 -13.54 -2.20
C MET A 76 -3.54 -14.71 -1.45
N GLN A 77 -4.30 -15.55 -2.15
CA GLN A 77 -4.96 -16.70 -1.53
C GLN A 77 -3.94 -17.71 -0.97
N ALA A 78 -2.86 -17.99 -1.70
CA ALA A 78 -1.82 -18.89 -1.23
C ALA A 78 -1.11 -18.35 0.03
N ALA A 79 -0.83 -17.04 0.09
CA ALA A 79 -0.26 -16.41 1.28
C ALA A 79 -1.22 -16.46 2.48
N ALA A 80 -2.51 -16.18 2.24
CA ALA A 80 -3.55 -16.27 3.26
C ALA A 80 -3.73 -17.69 3.80
N ASP A 81 -3.76 -18.70 2.91
CA ASP A 81 -3.89 -20.11 3.28
C ASP A 81 -2.68 -20.61 4.09
N ALA A 82 -1.49 -20.04 3.83
CA ALA A 82 -0.27 -20.30 4.58
C ALA A 82 -0.18 -19.54 5.91
N GLY A 83 -1.09 -18.58 6.16
CA GLY A 83 -1.05 -17.69 7.32
C GLY A 83 0.11 -16.67 7.28
N ASP A 84 0.67 -16.39 6.09
CA ASP A 84 1.74 -15.42 5.91
C ASP A 84 1.15 -14.02 5.69
N GLU A 85 0.84 -13.33 6.79
CA GLU A 85 0.25 -11.99 6.78
C GLU A 85 1.16 -10.95 6.09
N TYR A 86 2.48 -11.11 6.21
CA TYR A 86 3.43 -10.22 5.55
C TYR A 86 3.37 -10.41 4.04
N LEU A 87 3.48 -11.64 3.56
CA LEU A 87 3.39 -11.93 2.13
C LEU A 87 2.02 -11.54 1.56
N LEU A 88 0.95 -11.74 2.31
CA LEU A 88 -0.38 -11.26 1.92
C LEU A 88 -0.39 -9.75 1.71
N SER A 89 0.20 -8.97 2.63
CA SER A 89 0.29 -7.51 2.53
C SER A 89 1.14 -7.00 1.36
N VAL A 90 2.04 -7.82 0.80
CA VAL A 90 2.84 -7.45 -0.38
C VAL A 90 2.00 -7.48 -1.66
N HIS A 91 0.85 -8.17 -1.64
CA HIS A 91 -0.03 -8.32 -2.78
C HIS A 91 -1.27 -7.39 -2.77
N ASP A 92 -1.48 -6.62 -1.69
CA ASP A 92 -2.51 -5.55 -1.59
C ASP A 92 -1.94 -4.17 -1.95
#